data_AF-A0A2J6QDR5-F1
#
_entry.id   AF-A0A2J6QDR5-F1
#
_cell.length_a   1.000
_cell.length_b   1.000
_cell.length_c   1.000
_cell.angle_alpha   90.00
_cell.angle_beta   90.00
_cell.angle_gamma   90.00
#
_symmetry.space_group_name_H-M   'P 1'
#
loop_
_entity.id
_entity.type
_entity.pdbx_description
1 polymer ?
#
loop_
_entity_poly.entity_id
_entity_poly.type
_entity_poly.pdbx_seq_one_letter_code
_entity_poly.pdbx_strand_id
1 'polypeptide(L)'
;MFRPHFSRKATCRIVDPAPRARVLGNHSYSTQQAHQYHFSLGRVRALGPILWVFTAVGTIYLGCAAYEVHQDVQEFKKLPLGPLTYANIDAARSNKGTRQATATKSFSLMDVFTTPWSNLNSSEKMITTAAALNLGIFAATWNSPRAFLAFAHIPINSRNFTLFTSMFGHAGSLHLSLNMYALFSFGPQVAGSPTIESSGSHLTAFYLSSGLMASLAYHLTTIWPNKMSRFSPALGASGAIYAMLGAWAMNYPDQHIGIIFIPGSLPAEHALWGIFAFELWGTLIGFGPYLRWAHAAHLGGLGVGMAYVIYDGKNRMWKPTRRFAFNQMQRLKMI
;
A
#
# COMPACT_ATOMS: atom_id res chain seq x y z
N MET A 1 -34.70 7.65 5.14
CA MET A 1 -34.53 6.73 6.29
C MET A 1 -33.85 5.44 5.78
N PHE A 2 -32.53 5.40 5.68
CA PHE A 2 -31.80 4.27 5.08
C PHE A 2 -31.16 3.43 6.19
N ARG A 3 -31.63 2.18 6.34
CA ARG A 3 -31.08 1.20 7.29
C ARG A 3 -29.60 0.91 6.94
N PRO A 4 -28.70 0.87 7.92
CA PRO A 4 -27.32 0.45 7.67
C PRO A 4 -27.30 -1.03 7.30
N HIS A 5 -26.62 -1.37 6.20
CA HIS A 5 -26.31 -2.75 5.79
C HIS A 5 -25.24 -3.37 6.70
N PHE A 6 -25.45 -3.37 8.01
CA PHE A 6 -24.66 -4.19 8.91
C PHE A 6 -25.20 -5.62 8.84
N SER A 7 -24.36 -6.53 8.33
CA SER A 7 -24.52 -7.98 8.44
C SER A 7 -25.79 -8.61 7.83
N ARG A 8 -25.84 -8.73 6.50
CA ARG A 8 -26.78 -9.67 5.82
C ARG A 8 -26.31 -11.14 5.84
N LYS A 9 -25.26 -11.49 6.60
CA LYS A 9 -24.61 -12.82 6.52
C LYS A 9 -24.29 -13.48 7.87
N ALA A 10 -24.78 -12.93 8.98
CA ALA A 10 -24.79 -13.69 10.23
C ALA A 10 -26.08 -14.52 10.23
N THR A 11 -25.95 -15.84 10.11
CA THR A 11 -27.08 -16.75 10.34
C THR A 11 -27.01 -17.26 11.76
N CYS A 12 -28.04 -16.98 12.53
CA CYS A 12 -28.29 -17.61 13.81
C CYS A 12 -29.14 -18.85 13.55
N ARG A 13 -28.61 -20.04 13.83
CA ARG A 13 -29.38 -21.29 13.78
C ARG A 13 -29.52 -21.81 15.20
N ILE A 14 -30.77 -22.00 15.63
CA ILE A 14 -31.08 -22.75 16.85
C ILE A 14 -30.91 -24.22 16.47
N VAL A 15 -30.04 -24.93 17.18
CA VAL A 15 -29.94 -26.38 17.05
C VAL A 15 -30.70 -26.97 18.24
N ASP A 16 -31.67 -27.83 17.97
CA ASP A 16 -32.39 -28.54 19.02
C ASP A 16 -31.39 -29.37 19.84
N PRO A 17 -31.51 -29.39 21.18
CA PRO A 17 -30.63 -30.19 22.00
C PRO A 17 -30.71 -31.66 21.57
N ALA A 18 -29.57 -32.33 21.46
CA ALA A 18 -29.49 -33.75 21.14
C ALA A 18 -30.46 -34.57 22.02
N PRO A 19 -31.14 -35.60 21.48
CA PRO A 19 -32.01 -36.43 22.29
C PRO A 19 -31.21 -37.07 23.42
N ARG A 20 -31.70 -36.89 24.66
CA ARG A 20 -31.04 -37.33 25.90
C ARG A 20 -30.61 -38.79 25.80
N ALA A 21 -29.32 -39.08 25.98
CA ALA A 21 -28.94 -40.35 26.58
C ALA A 21 -29.55 -40.39 27.99
N ARG A 22 -30.35 -41.43 28.27
CA ARG A 22 -31.04 -41.61 29.54
C ARG A 22 -30.01 -41.84 30.66
N VAL A 23 -29.64 -40.78 31.36
CA VAL A 23 -28.89 -40.87 32.62
C VAL A 23 -29.89 -41.00 33.76
N LEU A 24 -29.91 -42.16 34.40
CA LEU A 24 -30.57 -42.41 35.68
C LEU A 24 -29.65 -41.89 36.79
N GLY A 25 -30.06 -40.86 37.55
CA GLY A 25 -29.29 -40.38 38.69
C GLY A 25 -29.77 -39.02 39.22
N ASN A 26 -29.97 -38.94 40.53
CA ASN A 26 -30.68 -37.90 41.27
C ASN A 26 -30.04 -36.49 41.26
N HIS A 27 -30.93 -35.50 41.32
CA HIS A 27 -30.77 -34.09 41.70
C HIS A 27 -29.63 -33.27 41.06
N SER A 28 -30.02 -32.27 40.24
CA SER A 28 -29.35 -30.97 40.12
C SER A 28 -30.28 -29.99 39.41
N TYR A 29 -30.28 -28.73 39.86
CA TYR A 29 -31.08 -27.61 39.37
C TYR A 29 -31.26 -27.62 37.83
N SER A 30 -32.52 -27.54 37.39
CA SER A 30 -32.89 -27.34 35.99
C SER A 30 -32.30 -26.03 35.47
N THR A 31 -31.08 -26.08 34.91
CA THR A 31 -30.62 -25.06 33.98
C THR A 31 -31.58 -25.05 32.80
N GLN A 32 -32.23 -23.91 32.58
CA GLN A 32 -33.01 -23.62 31.37
C GLN A 32 -32.30 -24.19 30.15
N GLN A 33 -33.07 -24.79 29.23
CA GLN A 33 -32.60 -25.20 27.91
C GLN A 33 -31.81 -24.06 27.26
N ALA A 34 -30.50 -24.06 27.41
CA ALA A 34 -29.63 -23.09 26.77
C ALA A 34 -29.61 -23.48 25.29
N HIS A 35 -30.45 -22.83 24.49
CA HIS A 35 -30.32 -22.90 23.04
C HIS A 35 -28.87 -22.54 22.68
N GLN A 36 -28.13 -23.50 22.11
CA GLN A 36 -26.79 -23.24 21.62
C GLN A 36 -26.89 -22.36 20.38
N TYR A 37 -26.67 -21.06 20.56
CA TYR A 37 -26.61 -20.10 19.47
C TYR A 37 -25.31 -20.31 18.67
N HIS A 38 -25.39 -21.01 17.55
CA HIS A 38 -24.28 -21.08 16.60
C HIS A 38 -24.24 -19.81 15.76
N PHE A 39 -23.37 -18.87 16.13
CA PHE A 39 -23.04 -17.72 15.29
C PHE A 39 -22.04 -18.14 14.21
N SER A 40 -22.52 -18.28 12.98
CA SER A 40 -21.65 -18.44 11.81
C SER A 40 -21.27 -17.07 11.25
N LEU A 41 -19.98 -16.75 11.30
CA LEU A 41 -19.44 -15.56 10.65
C LEU A 41 -19.45 -15.75 9.13
N GLY A 42 -20.05 -14.81 8.41
CA GLY A 42 -20.08 -14.83 6.95
C GLY A 42 -18.67 -14.96 6.33
N ARG A 43 -18.59 -15.65 5.18
CA ARG A 43 -17.33 -15.79 4.42
C ARG A 43 -16.90 -14.43 3.85
N VAL A 44 -15.62 -14.10 4.03
CA VAL A 44 -14.96 -12.97 3.35
C VAL A 44 -14.68 -13.39 1.90
N ARG A 45 -14.97 -12.49 0.94
CA ARG A 45 -14.79 -12.78 -0.49
C ARG A 45 -13.35 -12.54 -0.90
N ALA A 46 -12.62 -13.54 -1.36
CA ALA A 46 -11.23 -13.36 -1.82
C ALA A 46 -11.11 -13.02 -3.32
N LEU A 47 -11.83 -13.74 -4.19
CA LEU A 47 -11.66 -13.62 -5.65
C LEU A 47 -11.95 -12.21 -6.20
N GLY A 48 -13.03 -11.58 -5.72
CA GLY A 48 -13.41 -10.22 -6.17
C GLY A 48 -12.33 -9.17 -5.88
N PRO A 49 -11.86 -9.05 -4.63
CA PRO A 49 -10.71 -8.22 -4.26
C PRO A 49 -9.44 -8.51 -5.06
N ILE A 50 -9.09 -9.79 -5.26
CA ILE A 50 -7.90 -10.19 -6.04
C ILE A 50 -7.98 -9.63 -7.46
N LEU A 51 -9.04 -9.96 -8.20
CA LEU A 51 -9.21 -9.53 -9.59
C LEU A 51 -9.20 -7.99 -9.68
N TRP A 52 -9.90 -7.33 -8.77
CA TRP A 52 -9.97 -5.87 -8.74
C TRP A 52 -8.59 -5.24 -8.51
N VAL A 53 -7.78 -5.77 -7.60
CA VAL A 53 -6.43 -5.27 -7.33
C VAL A 53 -5.53 -5.46 -8.54
N PHE A 54 -5.52 -6.64 -9.16
CA PHE A 54 -4.69 -6.87 -10.36
C PHE A 54 -5.10 -5.96 -11.52
N THR A 55 -6.40 -5.75 -11.75
CA THR A 55 -6.88 -4.78 -12.74
C THR A 55 -6.43 -3.36 -12.38
N ALA A 56 -6.63 -2.93 -11.14
CA ALA A 56 -6.26 -1.58 -10.70
C ALA A 56 -4.74 -1.34 -10.82
N VAL A 57 -3.90 -2.30 -10.42
CA VAL A 57 -2.44 -2.24 -10.57
C VAL A 57 -2.06 -2.10 -12.05
N GLY A 58 -2.66 -2.91 -12.94
CA GLY A 58 -2.43 -2.81 -14.38
C GLY A 58 -2.81 -1.44 -14.94
N THR A 59 -3.97 -0.90 -14.54
CA THR A 59 -4.44 0.44 -14.93
C THR A 59 -3.51 1.54 -14.42
N ILE A 60 -3.07 1.46 -13.16
CA ILE A 60 -2.15 2.43 -12.55
C ILE A 60 -0.84 2.45 -13.30
N TYR A 61 -0.21 1.29 -13.54
CA TYR A 61 1.05 1.20 -14.26
C TYR A 61 0.95 1.73 -15.68
N LEU A 62 -0.06 1.28 -16.44
CA LEU A 62 -0.24 1.73 -17.81
C LEU A 62 -0.56 3.22 -17.89
N GLY A 63 -1.41 3.72 -16.99
CA GLY A 63 -1.79 5.14 -16.93
C GLY A 63 -0.60 6.05 -16.60
N CYS A 64 0.19 5.69 -15.58
CA CYS A 64 1.40 6.45 -15.23
C CYS A 64 2.45 6.40 -16.34
N ALA A 65 2.67 5.23 -16.96
CA ALA A 65 3.61 5.08 -18.06
C ALA A 65 3.19 5.90 -19.29
N ALA A 66 1.90 5.84 -19.66
CA ALA A 66 1.32 6.65 -20.72
C ALA A 66 1.51 8.14 -20.44
N TYR A 67 1.19 8.59 -19.24
CA TYR A 67 1.37 9.98 -18.84
C TYR A 67 2.82 10.43 -18.95
N GLU A 68 3.79 9.66 -18.43
CA GLU A 68 5.20 10.04 -18.53
C GLU A 68 5.69 10.05 -19.98
N VAL A 69 5.35 9.04 -20.77
CA VAL A 69 5.72 9.00 -22.19
C VAL A 69 5.18 10.21 -22.93
N HIS A 70 3.93 10.61 -22.68
CA HIS A 70 3.38 11.80 -23.30
C HIS A 70 4.17 13.05 -22.92
N GLN A 71 4.48 13.24 -21.63
CA GLN A 71 5.30 14.37 -21.17
C GLN A 71 6.69 14.37 -21.79
N ASP A 72 7.37 13.23 -21.78
CA ASP A 72 8.72 13.08 -22.32
C ASP A 72 8.75 13.35 -23.83
N VAL A 73 7.72 12.92 -24.58
CA VAL A 73 7.60 13.25 -26.01
C VAL A 73 7.44 14.75 -26.22
N GLN A 74 6.58 15.43 -25.45
CA GLN A 74 6.39 16.88 -25.59
C GLN A 74 7.66 17.66 -25.24
N GLU A 75 8.42 17.21 -24.24
CA GLU A 75 9.71 17.78 -23.89
C GLU A 75 10.76 17.52 -24.99
N PHE A 76 10.84 16.29 -25.49
CA PHE A 76 11.77 15.89 -26.56
C PHE A 76 11.48 16.62 -27.89
N LYS A 77 10.21 16.92 -28.21
CA LYS A 77 9.85 17.72 -29.39
C LYS A 77 10.37 19.16 -29.32
N LYS A 78 10.52 19.72 -28.12
CA LYS A 78 11.09 21.07 -27.91
C LYS A 78 12.61 21.08 -27.99
N LEU A 79 13.24 19.96 -27.66
CA LEU A 79 14.68 19.75 -27.69
C LEU A 79 14.97 18.53 -28.58
N PRO A 80 14.83 18.64 -29.92
CA PRO A 80 14.92 17.50 -30.82
C PRO A 80 16.38 16.98 -30.88
N LEU A 81 16.73 16.12 -29.94
CA LEU A 81 18.05 15.47 -29.81
C LEU A 81 18.23 14.31 -30.82
N GLY A 82 17.38 14.21 -31.85
CA GLY A 82 17.39 13.15 -32.85
C GLY A 82 15.97 12.74 -33.30
N PRO A 83 15.83 11.60 -34.01
CA PRO A 83 14.53 11.10 -34.43
C PRO A 83 13.65 10.71 -33.23
N LEU A 84 12.34 10.94 -33.33
CA LEU A 84 11.38 10.60 -32.28
C LEU A 84 11.19 9.08 -32.22
N THR A 85 12.04 8.42 -31.45
CA THR A 85 12.00 6.97 -31.19
C THR A 85 11.91 6.73 -29.70
N TYR A 86 11.30 5.61 -29.30
CA TYR A 86 11.24 5.25 -27.88
C TYR A 86 12.63 5.21 -27.22
N ALA A 87 13.64 4.70 -27.93
CA ALA A 87 15.01 4.60 -27.42
C ALA A 87 15.62 5.97 -27.09
N ASN A 88 15.45 6.96 -27.97
CA ASN A 88 15.98 8.31 -27.75
C ASN A 88 15.29 9.01 -26.58
N ILE A 89 13.96 8.84 -26.47
CA ILE A 89 13.16 9.42 -25.38
C ILE A 89 13.54 8.77 -24.04
N ASP A 90 13.67 7.43 -24.01
CA ASP A 90 14.07 6.69 -22.81
C ASP A 90 15.48 7.09 -22.36
N ALA A 91 16.42 7.24 -23.29
CA ALA A 91 17.78 7.69 -23.00
C ALA A 91 17.81 9.13 -22.44
N ALA A 92 17.09 10.06 -23.06
CA ALA A 92 16.97 11.43 -22.59
C ALA A 92 16.36 11.48 -21.18
N ARG A 93 15.32 10.68 -20.93
CA ARG A 93 14.65 10.59 -19.64
C ARG A 93 15.55 10.03 -18.54
N SER A 94 16.26 8.94 -18.83
CA SER A 94 17.16 8.29 -17.88
C SER A 94 18.35 9.21 -17.52
N ASN A 95 18.90 9.94 -18.51
CA ASN A 95 19.94 10.94 -18.27
C ASN A 95 19.44 12.08 -17.36
N LYS A 96 18.24 12.61 -17.61
CA LYS A 96 17.62 13.64 -16.77
C LYS A 96 17.41 13.14 -15.34
N GLY A 97 16.88 11.92 -15.20
CA GLY A 97 16.62 11.28 -13.92
C GLY A 97 17.88 11.06 -13.08
N THR A 98 18.96 10.59 -13.73
CA THR A 98 20.27 10.38 -13.10
C THR A 98 20.87 11.69 -12.61
N ARG A 99 20.78 12.78 -13.40
CA ARG A 99 21.25 14.11 -12.98
C ARG A 99 20.49 14.66 -11.77
N GLN A 100 19.20 14.35 -11.66
CA GLN A 100 18.34 14.81 -10.56
C GLN A 100 18.46 13.94 -9.30
N ALA A 101 18.97 12.71 -9.40
CA ALA A 101 18.94 11.71 -8.33
C ALA A 101 19.53 12.22 -7.00
N THR A 102 20.69 12.87 -7.02
CA THR A 102 21.33 13.38 -5.80
C THR A 102 20.49 14.47 -5.11
N ALA A 103 19.92 15.40 -5.90
CA ALA A 103 19.02 16.43 -5.38
C ALA A 103 17.75 15.78 -4.79
N THR A 104 17.13 14.86 -5.52
CA THR A 104 15.94 14.12 -5.07
C THR A 104 16.17 13.41 -3.74
N LYS A 105 17.34 12.77 -3.52
CA LYS A 105 17.65 12.08 -2.26
C LYS A 105 17.81 13.03 -1.07
N SER A 106 18.15 14.29 -1.35
CA SER A 106 18.31 15.32 -0.32
C SER A 106 17.00 16.04 0.00
N PHE A 107 15.94 15.78 -0.78
CA PHE A 107 14.62 16.37 -0.56
C PHE A 107 14.06 15.98 0.80
N SER A 108 13.51 16.98 1.50
CA SER A 108 13.03 16.88 2.87
C SER A 108 11.66 17.52 3.03
N LEU A 109 11.07 17.38 4.22
CA LEU A 109 9.82 18.05 4.57
C LEU A 109 9.93 19.58 4.47
N MET A 110 11.09 20.17 4.78
CA MET A 110 11.25 21.63 4.75
C MET A 110 11.21 22.19 3.33
N ASP A 111 11.63 21.41 2.35
CA ASP A 111 11.61 21.80 0.94
C ASP A 111 10.18 21.98 0.41
N VAL A 112 9.20 21.29 1.00
CA VAL A 112 7.77 21.48 0.69
C VAL A 112 7.31 22.92 0.94
N PHE A 113 7.88 23.58 1.94
CA PHE A 113 7.48 24.94 2.35
C PHE A 113 8.40 26.03 1.81
N THR A 114 9.63 25.67 1.43
CA THR A 114 10.67 26.63 1.02
C THR A 114 10.92 26.64 -0.49
N THR A 115 10.63 25.55 -1.19
CA THR A 115 10.85 25.44 -2.63
C THR A 115 9.54 25.65 -3.40
N PRO A 116 9.49 26.59 -4.37
CA PRO A 116 8.31 26.76 -5.22
C PRO A 116 7.94 25.47 -5.95
N TRP A 117 6.64 25.15 -6.02
CA TRP A 117 6.14 23.93 -6.67
C TRP A 117 6.67 23.73 -8.09
N SER A 118 6.84 24.80 -8.87
CA SER A 118 7.39 24.74 -10.22
C SER A 118 8.80 24.14 -10.28
N ASN A 119 9.60 24.38 -9.23
CA ASN A 119 11.01 24.00 -9.15
C ASN A 119 11.22 22.57 -8.66
N LEU A 120 10.20 21.97 -8.05
CA LEU A 120 10.22 20.56 -7.66
C LEU A 120 10.24 19.66 -8.90
N ASN A 121 11.09 18.63 -8.87
CA ASN A 121 11.08 17.58 -9.87
C ASN A 121 9.85 16.68 -9.72
N SER A 122 9.64 15.77 -10.69
CA SER A 122 8.42 14.96 -10.73
C SER A 122 8.23 14.05 -9.51
N SER A 123 9.30 13.50 -8.93
CA SER A 123 9.21 12.65 -7.74
C SER A 123 8.97 13.43 -6.46
N GLU A 124 9.61 14.59 -6.31
CA GLU A 124 9.38 15.50 -5.18
C GLU A 124 7.93 15.98 -5.15
N LYS A 125 7.36 16.31 -6.32
CA LYS A 125 5.94 16.61 -6.49
C LYS A 125 5.05 15.44 -6.06
N MET A 126 5.40 14.21 -6.44
CA MET A 126 4.66 13.01 -6.04
C MET A 126 4.66 12.84 -4.52
N ILE A 127 5.82 12.92 -3.86
CA ILE A 127 5.97 12.76 -2.41
C ILE A 127 5.16 13.85 -1.67
N THR A 128 5.29 15.09 -2.12
CA THR A 128 4.55 16.24 -1.58
C THR A 128 3.04 16.05 -1.74
N THR A 129 2.59 15.60 -2.92
CA THR A 129 1.18 15.32 -3.19
C THR A 129 0.66 14.21 -2.30
N ALA A 130 1.42 13.12 -2.14
CA ALA A 130 1.04 12.01 -1.28
C ALA A 130 0.89 12.47 0.18
N ALA A 131 1.83 13.27 0.69
CA ALA A 131 1.74 13.82 2.03
C ALA A 131 0.51 14.74 2.20
N ALA A 132 0.28 15.65 1.25
CA ALA A 132 -0.87 16.55 1.26
C ALA A 132 -2.21 15.80 1.20
N LEU A 133 -2.31 14.76 0.36
CA LEU A 133 -3.49 13.90 0.27
C LEU A 133 -3.76 13.19 1.60
N ASN A 134 -2.73 12.61 2.21
CA ASN A 134 -2.86 11.94 3.51
C ASN A 134 -3.33 12.91 4.61
N LEU A 135 -2.79 14.13 4.65
CA LEU A 135 -3.22 15.16 5.60
C LEU A 135 -4.68 15.58 5.36
N GLY A 136 -5.05 15.88 4.11
CA GLY A 136 -6.41 16.30 3.77
C GLY A 136 -7.46 15.21 4.02
N ILE A 137 -7.12 13.96 3.68
CA ILE A 137 -8.00 12.81 3.93
C ILE A 137 -8.08 12.52 5.43
N PHE A 138 -6.99 12.62 6.18
CA PHE A 138 -7.06 12.52 7.63
C PHE A 138 -8.02 13.55 8.22
N ALA A 139 -7.91 14.82 7.84
CA ALA A 139 -8.84 15.87 8.26
C ALA A 139 -10.30 15.53 7.88
N ALA A 140 -10.55 15.04 6.66
CA ALA A 140 -11.90 14.64 6.24
C ALA A 140 -12.45 13.46 7.07
N THR A 141 -11.63 12.44 7.33
CA THR A 141 -12.03 11.25 8.12
C THR A 141 -12.24 11.57 9.60
N TRP A 142 -11.48 12.52 10.14
CA TRP A 142 -11.64 13.01 11.52
C TRP A 142 -13.00 13.68 11.74
N ASN A 143 -13.48 14.44 10.76
CA ASN A 143 -14.71 15.21 10.84
C ASN A 143 -15.95 14.44 10.33
N SER A 144 -15.80 13.26 9.74
CA SER A 144 -16.90 12.53 9.12
C SER A 144 -16.77 11.02 9.26
N PRO A 145 -17.63 10.35 10.05
CA PRO A 145 -17.69 8.90 10.14
C PRO A 145 -17.93 8.22 8.78
N ARG A 146 -18.65 8.90 7.87
CA ARG A 146 -18.86 8.40 6.50
C ARG A 146 -17.57 8.42 5.69
N ALA A 147 -16.77 9.48 5.82
CA ALA A 147 -15.45 9.53 5.20
C ALA A 147 -14.54 8.45 5.78
N PHE A 148 -14.51 8.27 7.10
CA PHE A 148 -13.74 7.19 7.74
C PHE A 148 -14.08 5.81 7.14
N LEU A 149 -15.37 5.48 7.01
CA LEU A 149 -15.80 4.20 6.42
C LEU A 149 -15.48 4.05 4.91
N ALA A 150 -15.23 5.16 4.21
CA ALA A 150 -14.79 5.15 2.82
C ALA A 150 -13.26 4.99 2.69
N PHE A 151 -12.50 5.35 3.72
CA PHE A 151 -11.03 5.30 3.77
C PHE A 151 -10.51 4.27 4.78
N ALA A 152 -11.36 3.33 5.20
CA ALA A 152 -10.98 2.19 6.02
C ALA A 152 -11.41 0.89 5.32
N HIS A 153 -10.46 -0.01 5.11
CA HIS A 153 -10.73 -1.32 4.55
C HIS A 153 -11.13 -2.29 5.66
N ILE A 154 -12.39 -2.70 5.67
CA ILE A 154 -12.90 -3.74 6.57
C ILE A 154 -13.19 -4.98 5.73
N PRO A 155 -12.44 -6.09 5.89
CA PRO A 155 -12.55 -7.24 4.99
C PRO A 155 -13.96 -7.84 4.88
N ILE A 156 -14.72 -7.92 5.99
CA ILE A 156 -16.09 -8.46 5.98
C ILE A 156 -17.05 -7.65 5.10
N ASN A 157 -16.80 -6.36 4.91
CA ASN A 157 -17.61 -5.50 4.04
C ASN A 157 -17.25 -5.71 2.56
N SER A 158 -16.05 -6.20 2.27
CA SER A 158 -15.54 -6.57 0.94
C SER A 158 -15.81 -5.50 -0.15
N ARG A 159 -15.66 -4.21 0.20
CA ARG A 159 -15.77 -3.12 -0.76
C ARG A 159 -14.45 -2.92 -1.48
N ASN A 160 -14.34 -3.37 -2.73
CA ASN A 160 -13.05 -3.39 -3.43
C ASN A 160 -12.36 -2.02 -3.48
N PHE A 161 -13.08 -0.93 -3.72
CA PHE A 161 -12.48 0.42 -3.76
C PHE A 161 -11.77 0.81 -2.45
N THR A 162 -12.20 0.25 -1.31
CA THR A 162 -11.57 0.53 0.00
C THR A 162 -10.16 -0.07 0.10
N LEU A 163 -9.79 -1.03 -0.74
CA LEU A 163 -8.40 -1.52 -0.85
C LEU A 163 -7.47 -0.42 -1.37
N PHE A 164 -7.97 0.51 -2.19
CA PHE A 164 -7.21 1.65 -2.67
C PHE A 164 -7.33 2.85 -1.72
N THR A 165 -8.54 3.25 -1.35
CA THR A 165 -8.72 4.46 -0.54
C THR A 165 -8.15 4.29 0.87
N SER A 166 -8.12 3.09 1.44
CA SER A 166 -7.53 2.86 2.77
C SER A 166 -6.05 3.21 2.88
N MET A 167 -5.33 3.28 1.76
CA MET A 167 -3.95 3.78 1.74
C MET A 167 -3.80 5.22 2.24
N PHE A 168 -4.88 5.99 2.27
CA PHE A 168 -4.84 7.41 2.65
C PHE A 168 -5.52 7.72 3.98
N GLY A 169 -6.31 6.79 4.53
CA GLY A 169 -6.95 6.94 5.84
C GLY A 169 -5.95 6.72 6.97
N HIS A 170 -6.10 7.43 8.09
CA HIS A 170 -5.24 7.24 9.28
C HIS A 170 -6.08 7.18 10.55
N ALA A 171 -5.71 6.28 11.46
CA ALA A 171 -6.44 6.01 12.71
C ALA A 171 -6.24 7.07 13.81
N GLY A 172 -5.31 8.02 13.63
CA GLY A 172 -5.02 9.08 14.59
C GLY A 172 -3.77 9.89 14.21
N SER A 173 -3.56 11.00 14.91
CA SER A 173 -2.49 11.96 14.59
C SER A 173 -1.10 11.34 14.67
N LEU A 174 -0.79 10.56 15.71
CA LEU A 174 0.51 9.88 15.84
C LEU A 174 0.76 8.92 14.67
N HIS A 175 -0.27 8.17 14.26
CA HIS A 175 -0.17 7.26 13.13
C HIS A 175 0.10 8.03 11.83
N LEU A 176 -0.59 9.14 11.59
CA LEU A 176 -0.29 10.03 10.46
C LEU A 176 1.14 10.58 10.52
N SER A 177 1.56 11.13 11.66
CA SER A 177 2.89 11.72 11.83
C SER A 177 4.01 10.72 11.55
N LEU A 178 3.91 9.49 12.06
CA LEU A 178 4.89 8.44 11.81
C LEU A 178 4.92 8.02 10.33
N ASN A 179 3.76 7.95 9.66
CA ASN A 179 3.71 7.68 8.23
C ASN A 179 4.34 8.81 7.41
N MET A 180 4.06 10.07 7.74
CA MET A 180 4.64 11.21 7.02
C MET A 180 6.14 11.28 7.25
N TYR A 181 6.60 11.09 8.49
CA TYR A 181 8.02 10.97 8.80
C TYR A 181 8.69 9.90 7.93
N ALA A 182 8.16 8.67 7.94
CA ALA A 182 8.72 7.58 7.15
C ALA A 182 8.64 7.83 5.63
N LEU A 183 7.56 8.44 5.13
CA LEU A 183 7.43 8.84 3.72
C LEU A 183 8.54 9.82 3.32
N PHE A 184 8.83 10.83 4.14
CA PHE A 184 9.93 11.77 3.88
C PHE A 184 11.31 11.17 4.15
N SER A 185 11.44 10.11 4.96
CA SER A 185 12.71 9.40 5.11
C SER A 185 13.04 8.49 3.93
N PHE A 186 12.07 7.69 3.44
CA PHE A 186 12.32 6.69 2.40
C PHE A 186 11.91 7.13 1.00
N GLY A 187 10.89 7.97 0.87
CA GLY A 187 10.39 8.45 -0.42
C GLY A 187 11.48 9.08 -1.28
N PRO A 188 12.23 10.09 -0.77
CA PRO A 188 13.37 10.69 -1.46
C PRO A 188 14.46 9.69 -1.86
N GLN A 189 14.80 8.76 -0.96
CA GLN A 189 15.85 7.77 -1.18
C GLN A 189 15.48 6.77 -2.27
N VAL A 190 14.23 6.28 -2.27
CA VAL A 190 13.72 5.39 -3.32
C VAL A 190 13.52 6.14 -4.63
N ALA A 191 13.02 7.38 -4.58
CA ALA A 191 12.83 8.22 -5.74
C ALA A 191 14.12 8.48 -6.51
N GLY A 192 15.20 8.83 -5.81
CA GLY A 192 16.52 9.04 -6.41
C GLY A 192 17.31 7.76 -6.67
N SER A 193 16.70 6.58 -6.51
CA SER A 193 17.42 5.31 -6.68
C SER A 193 17.63 4.93 -8.14
N PRO A 194 18.58 4.01 -8.45
CA PRO A 194 18.74 3.46 -9.79
C PRO A 194 17.47 2.78 -10.32
N THR A 195 16.57 2.37 -9.42
CA THR A 195 15.28 1.75 -9.78
C THR A 195 14.29 2.79 -10.33
N ILE A 196 14.19 3.99 -9.73
CA ILE A 196 13.14 4.98 -10.04
C ILE A 196 13.65 6.19 -10.85
N GLU A 197 14.94 6.54 -10.73
CA GLU A 197 15.59 7.63 -11.47
C GLU A 197 14.85 8.97 -11.44
N SER A 198 14.38 9.39 -10.26
CA SER A 198 13.60 10.63 -10.07
C SER A 198 12.37 10.73 -10.99
N SER A 199 11.78 9.57 -11.35
CA SER A 199 10.50 9.50 -12.05
C SER A 199 9.32 9.56 -11.10
N GLY A 200 8.58 10.66 -11.17
CA GLY A 200 7.35 10.84 -10.41
C GLY A 200 6.26 9.88 -10.84
N SER A 201 6.15 9.59 -12.14
CA SER A 201 5.18 8.63 -12.67
C SER A 201 5.53 7.20 -12.28
N HIS A 202 6.80 6.82 -12.35
CA HIS A 202 7.27 5.51 -11.91
C HIS A 202 7.09 5.33 -10.41
N LEU A 203 7.47 6.34 -9.62
CA LEU A 203 7.27 6.35 -8.18
C LEU A 203 5.79 6.27 -7.81
N THR A 204 4.92 6.99 -8.51
CA THR A 204 3.45 6.93 -8.33
C THR A 204 2.93 5.53 -8.62
N ALA A 205 3.35 4.92 -9.74
CA ALA A 205 2.94 3.57 -10.11
C ALA A 205 3.40 2.55 -9.07
N PHE A 206 4.64 2.64 -8.60
CA PHE A 206 5.21 1.81 -7.56
C PHE A 206 4.46 1.98 -6.22
N TYR A 207 4.32 3.21 -5.73
CA TYR A 207 3.69 3.52 -4.45
C TYR A 207 2.23 3.06 -4.40
N LEU A 208 1.43 3.43 -5.41
CA LEU A 208 0.01 3.07 -5.45
C LEU A 208 -0.17 1.55 -5.61
N SER A 209 0.56 0.92 -6.52
CA SER A 209 0.39 -0.51 -6.78
C SER A 209 0.86 -1.37 -5.60
N SER A 210 2.00 -1.04 -5.00
CA SER A 210 2.50 -1.77 -3.84
C SER A 210 1.61 -1.60 -2.61
N GLY A 211 1.05 -0.40 -2.38
CA GLY A 211 0.05 -0.18 -1.33
C GLY A 211 -1.26 -0.95 -1.57
N LEU A 212 -1.69 -1.11 -2.83
CA LEU A 212 -2.85 -1.96 -3.18
C LEU A 212 -2.56 -3.43 -2.89
N MET A 213 -1.36 -3.91 -3.25
CA MET A 213 -0.94 -5.27 -2.96
C MET A 213 -0.78 -5.52 -1.45
N ALA A 214 -0.30 -4.54 -0.69
CA ALA A 214 -0.26 -4.59 0.77
C ALA A 214 -1.68 -4.69 1.37
N SER A 215 -2.61 -3.88 0.86
CA SER A 215 -4.03 -3.95 1.27
C SER A 215 -4.66 -5.30 0.93
N LEU A 216 -4.29 -5.89 -0.21
CA LEU A 216 -4.69 -7.25 -0.58
C LEU A 216 -4.09 -8.29 0.36
N ALA A 217 -2.81 -8.20 0.71
CA ALA A 217 -2.15 -9.10 1.66
C ALA A 217 -2.88 -9.11 3.01
N TYR A 218 -3.23 -7.93 3.53
CA TYR A 218 -4.07 -7.81 4.72
C TYR A 218 -5.44 -8.48 4.55
N HIS A 219 -6.13 -8.23 3.44
CA HIS A 219 -7.43 -8.83 3.14
C HIS A 219 -7.37 -10.37 3.15
N LEU A 220 -6.31 -10.94 2.55
CA LEU A 220 -6.14 -12.39 2.43
C LEU A 220 -5.81 -13.08 3.76
N THR A 221 -5.35 -12.36 4.78
CA THR A 221 -5.20 -12.95 6.13
C THR A 221 -6.50 -13.49 6.70
N THR A 222 -7.65 -13.01 6.23
CA THR A 222 -8.97 -13.49 6.68
C THR A 222 -9.28 -14.94 6.28
N ILE A 223 -8.49 -15.50 5.36
CA ILE A 223 -8.49 -16.91 4.97
C ILE A 223 -7.90 -17.78 6.10
N TRP A 224 -7.00 -17.23 6.90
CA TRP A 224 -6.43 -17.91 8.06
C TRP A 224 -7.49 -18.08 9.17
N PRO A 225 -7.43 -19.14 10.00
CA PRO A 225 -8.41 -19.40 11.06
C PRO A 225 -8.52 -18.32 12.15
N ASN A 226 -7.65 -17.30 12.17
CA ASN A 226 -7.78 -16.18 13.11
C ASN A 226 -8.90 -15.21 12.68
N LYS A 227 -10.06 -15.32 13.33
CA LYS A 227 -11.30 -14.63 12.94
C LYS A 227 -11.30 -13.11 13.22
N MET A 228 -10.32 -12.58 13.97
CA MET A 228 -10.32 -11.18 14.42
C MET A 228 -10.01 -10.15 13.31
N SER A 229 -9.26 -10.53 12.26
CA SER A 229 -8.92 -9.63 11.15
C SER A 229 -10.11 -9.25 10.27
N ARG A 230 -11.20 -10.05 10.32
CA ARG A 230 -12.39 -9.86 9.47
C ARG A 230 -13.13 -8.54 9.73
N PHE A 231 -13.08 -8.06 10.96
CA PHE A 231 -13.80 -6.86 11.43
C PHE A 231 -12.88 -5.68 11.71
N SER A 232 -11.57 -5.93 11.76
CA SER A 232 -10.60 -4.89 12.07
C SER A 232 -10.45 -3.97 10.84
N PRO A 233 -10.69 -2.66 10.97
CA PRO A 233 -10.39 -1.73 9.90
C PRO A 233 -8.87 -1.64 9.71
N ALA A 234 -8.42 -1.76 8.46
CA ALA A 234 -7.07 -1.42 8.03
C ALA A 234 -7.10 -0.12 7.23
N LEU A 235 -6.20 0.80 7.58
CA LEU A 235 -6.01 2.10 6.94
C LEU A 235 -4.62 2.61 7.27
N GLY A 236 -3.97 3.26 6.31
CA GLY A 236 -2.67 3.89 6.47
C GLY A 236 -1.82 3.79 5.20
N ALA A 237 -0.96 4.78 5.00
CA ALA A 237 0.05 4.78 3.93
C ALA A 237 1.15 3.71 4.13
N SER A 238 1.21 3.12 5.33
CA SER A 238 2.31 2.29 5.79
C SER A 238 2.57 1.07 4.90
N GLY A 239 1.56 0.49 4.26
CA GLY A 239 1.79 -0.62 3.33
C GLY A 239 2.69 -0.23 2.14
N ALA A 240 2.43 0.94 1.55
CA ALA A 240 3.26 1.48 0.47
C ALA A 240 4.63 1.97 0.97
N ILE A 241 4.68 2.53 2.19
CA ILE A 241 5.95 2.96 2.81
C ILE A 241 6.82 1.75 3.16
N TYR A 242 6.26 0.62 3.61
CA TYR A 242 7.03 -0.61 3.81
C TYR A 242 7.55 -1.16 2.48
N ALA A 243 6.82 -0.99 1.37
CA ALA A 243 7.36 -1.29 0.05
C ALA A 243 8.53 -0.37 -0.31
N MET A 244 8.45 0.93 0.01
CA MET A 244 9.59 1.86 -0.14
C MET A 244 10.78 1.44 0.74
N LEU A 245 10.55 1.06 2.00
CA LEU A 245 11.59 0.54 2.90
C LEU A 245 12.27 -0.70 2.31
N GLY A 246 11.49 -1.67 1.82
CA GLY A 246 12.01 -2.88 1.18
C GLY A 246 12.84 -2.55 -0.07
N ALA A 247 12.33 -1.68 -0.93
CA ALA A 247 13.06 -1.24 -2.12
C ALA A 247 14.32 -0.44 -1.78
N TRP A 248 14.29 0.40 -0.75
CA TRP A 248 15.43 1.17 -0.27
C TRP A 248 16.53 0.24 0.24
N ALA A 249 16.20 -0.69 1.14
CA ALA A 249 17.16 -1.63 1.72
C ALA A 249 17.80 -2.54 0.65
N MET A 250 17.05 -2.96 -0.37
CA MET A 250 17.61 -3.72 -1.49
C MET A 250 18.52 -2.89 -2.42
N ASN A 251 18.26 -1.59 -2.56
CA ASN A 251 19.13 -0.70 -3.36
C ASN A 251 20.37 -0.24 -2.58
N TYR A 252 20.30 -0.19 -1.24
CA TYR A 252 21.30 0.41 -0.36
C TYR A 252 21.55 -0.43 0.91
N PRO A 253 21.99 -1.69 0.78
CA PRO A 253 22.11 -2.62 1.91
C PRO A 253 23.04 -2.13 3.02
N ASP A 254 24.09 -1.38 2.67
CA ASP A 254 25.10 -0.85 3.60
C ASP A 254 24.72 0.49 4.24
N GLN A 255 23.66 1.15 3.75
CA GLN A 255 23.20 2.40 4.37
C GLN A 255 22.60 2.10 5.73
N HIS A 256 22.80 3.03 6.67
CA HIS A 256 22.38 2.82 8.06
C HIS A 256 21.03 3.47 8.34
N ILE A 257 20.19 2.77 9.10
CA ILE A 257 18.91 3.26 9.60
C ILE A 257 18.90 3.23 11.13
N GLY A 258 18.46 4.33 11.73
CA GLY A 258 18.10 4.39 13.14
C GLY A 258 16.67 3.93 13.36
N ILE A 259 16.45 3.11 14.38
CA ILE A 259 15.09 2.74 14.82
C ILE A 259 14.68 3.74 15.90
N ILE A 260 13.50 4.34 15.75
CA ILE A 260 13.00 5.34 16.70
C ILE A 260 13.01 4.72 18.11
N PHE A 261 13.58 5.44 19.08
CA PHE A 261 13.77 5.04 20.48
C PHE A 261 14.82 3.96 20.77
N ILE A 262 15.55 3.46 19.77
CA ILE A 262 16.69 2.55 19.98
C ILE A 262 17.98 3.33 19.68
N PRO A 263 18.90 3.48 20.65
CA PRO A 263 20.19 4.12 20.40
C PRO A 263 21.00 3.38 19.33
N GLY A 264 21.62 4.14 18.43
CA GLY A 264 22.46 3.61 17.36
C GLY A 264 21.73 3.46 16.02
N SER A 265 22.41 2.82 15.08
CA SER A 265 21.89 2.55 13.73
C SER A 265 22.40 1.19 13.26
N LEU A 266 21.61 0.52 12.42
CA LEU A 266 21.95 -0.76 11.83
C LEU A 266 22.04 -0.63 10.31
N PRO A 267 22.89 -1.44 9.64
CA PRO A 267 22.85 -1.55 8.19
C PRO A 267 21.44 -1.95 7.71
N ALA A 268 21.03 -1.41 6.57
CA ALA A 268 19.69 -1.58 6.01
C ALA A 268 19.33 -3.05 5.80
N GLU A 269 20.30 -3.88 5.39
CA GLU A 269 20.09 -5.32 5.22
C GLU A 269 19.69 -6.00 6.54
N HIS A 270 20.39 -5.70 7.64
CA HIS A 270 20.10 -6.29 8.94
C HIS A 270 18.74 -5.79 9.48
N ALA A 271 18.48 -4.49 9.33
CA ALA A 271 17.20 -3.90 9.68
C ALA A 271 16.05 -4.51 8.87
N LEU A 272 16.25 -4.75 7.57
CA LEU A 272 15.27 -5.36 6.67
C LEU A 272 14.85 -6.75 7.16
N TRP A 273 15.81 -7.62 7.47
CA TRP A 273 15.50 -8.97 7.95
C TRP A 273 14.89 -8.98 9.35
N GLY A 274 15.33 -8.08 10.23
CA GLY A 274 14.72 -7.89 11.55
C GLY A 274 13.27 -7.43 11.45
N ILE A 275 12.98 -6.45 10.60
CA ILE A 275 11.62 -5.96 10.34
C ILE A 275 10.77 -7.05 9.68
N PHE A 276 11.31 -7.77 8.68
CA PHE A 276 10.62 -8.89 8.06
C PHE A 276 10.21 -9.95 9.09
N ALA A 277 11.12 -10.35 9.97
CA ALA A 277 10.85 -11.31 11.04
C ALA A 277 9.79 -10.80 12.03
N PHE A 278 9.88 -9.52 12.41
CA PHE A 278 8.90 -8.88 13.29
C PHE A 278 7.49 -8.85 12.68
N GLU A 279 7.37 -8.45 11.41
CA GLU A 279 6.09 -8.40 10.70
C GLU A 279 5.52 -9.81 10.43
N LEU A 280 6.38 -10.78 10.13
CA LEU A 280 5.98 -12.17 9.97
C LEU A 280 5.45 -12.75 11.28
N TRP A 281 6.15 -12.53 12.40
CA TRP A 281 5.68 -12.93 13.73
C TRP A 281 4.36 -12.27 14.08
N GLY A 282 4.24 -10.95 13.87
CA GLY A 282 3.01 -10.20 14.11
C GLY A 282 1.84 -10.67 13.24
N THR A 283 2.12 -11.14 12.02
CA THR A 283 1.11 -11.69 11.10
C THR A 283 0.62 -13.08 11.53
N LEU A 284 1.53 -13.96 11.94
CA LEU A 284 1.21 -15.36 12.24
C LEU A 284 0.71 -15.57 13.67
N ILE A 285 1.31 -14.87 14.63
CA ILE A 285 1.13 -15.08 16.07
C ILE A 285 0.45 -13.86 16.70
N GLY A 286 0.93 -12.67 16.35
CA GLY A 286 0.46 -11.40 16.93
C GLY A 286 1.11 -11.07 18.28
N PHE A 287 0.95 -9.82 18.69
CA PHE A 287 1.57 -9.25 19.90
C PHE A 287 0.52 -8.88 20.97
N GLY A 288 -0.56 -9.68 21.03
CA GLY A 288 -1.68 -9.43 21.95
C GLY A 288 -2.56 -8.24 21.56
N PRO A 289 -3.42 -7.75 22.48
CA PRO A 289 -4.45 -6.76 22.16
C PRO A 289 -3.91 -5.33 21.98
N TYR A 290 -2.71 -5.04 22.49
CA TYR A 290 -2.15 -3.68 22.55
C TYR A 290 -1.35 -3.29 21.30
N LEU A 291 -0.83 -4.27 20.55
CA LEU A 291 -0.03 -4.08 19.32
C LEU A 291 -0.77 -4.65 18.10
N ARG A 292 -1.98 -4.15 17.85
CA ARG A 292 -2.80 -4.57 16.70
C ARG A 292 -2.50 -3.75 15.46
N TRP A 293 -1.28 -3.88 14.95
CA TRP A 293 -0.90 -3.26 13.68
C TRP A 293 -1.34 -4.14 12.51
N ALA A 294 -1.42 -3.54 11.32
CA ALA A 294 -1.74 -4.26 10.09
C ALA A 294 -0.50 -5.02 9.58
N HIS A 295 0.09 -5.88 10.42
CA HIS A 295 1.37 -6.57 10.15
C HIS A 295 1.42 -7.26 8.79
N ALA A 296 0.31 -7.87 8.36
CA ALA A 296 0.25 -8.50 7.04
C ALA A 296 0.27 -7.50 5.87
N ALA A 297 -0.27 -6.29 6.06
CA ALA A 297 -0.11 -5.22 5.08
C ALA A 297 1.35 -4.77 5.01
N HIS A 298 1.99 -4.61 6.16
CA HIS A 298 3.40 -4.23 6.26
C HIS A 298 4.31 -5.28 5.62
N LEU A 299 4.15 -6.55 5.97
CA LEU A 299 4.86 -7.68 5.38
C LEU A 299 4.62 -7.79 3.87
N GLY A 300 3.38 -7.67 3.43
CA GLY A 300 3.01 -7.70 2.01
C GLY A 300 3.64 -6.55 1.22
N GLY A 301 3.60 -5.34 1.77
CA GLY A 301 4.26 -4.17 1.19
C GLY A 301 5.76 -4.36 1.09
N LEU A 302 6.41 -4.74 2.20
CA LEU A 302 7.84 -5.00 2.28
C LEU A 302 8.29 -6.00 1.22
N GLY A 303 7.60 -7.14 1.13
CA GLY A 303 7.89 -8.19 0.16
C GLY A 303 7.71 -7.73 -1.29
N VAL A 304 6.68 -6.94 -1.59
CA VAL A 304 6.48 -6.35 -2.93
C VAL A 304 7.61 -5.39 -3.29
N GLY A 305 8.03 -4.54 -2.35
CA GLY A 305 9.16 -3.63 -2.53
C GLY A 305 10.47 -4.35 -2.82
N MET A 306 10.78 -5.38 -2.03
CA MET A 306 11.96 -6.23 -2.22
C MET A 306 11.91 -6.92 -3.59
N ALA A 307 10.80 -7.58 -3.91
CA ALA A 307 10.61 -8.27 -5.18
C ALA A 307 10.76 -7.32 -6.38
N TYR A 308 10.27 -6.08 -6.27
CA TYR A 308 10.39 -5.10 -7.32
C TYR A 308 11.85 -4.79 -7.69
N VAL A 309 12.75 -4.73 -6.71
CA VAL A 309 14.17 -4.50 -6.94
C VAL A 309 14.87 -5.78 -7.41
N ILE A 310 14.62 -6.92 -6.75
CA ILE A 310 15.21 -8.23 -7.07
C ILE A 310 14.94 -8.63 -8.53
N TYR A 311 13.70 -8.42 -8.99
CA TYR A 311 13.30 -8.77 -10.35
C TYR A 311 13.50 -7.66 -11.37
N ASP A 312 14.28 -6.62 -11.04
CA ASP A 312 14.60 -5.50 -11.93
C ASP A 312 13.32 -4.87 -12.53
N GLY A 313 12.42 -4.44 -11.65
CA GLY A 313 11.13 -3.87 -12.01
C GLY A 313 11.24 -2.68 -12.96
N LYS A 314 12.36 -1.96 -12.95
CA LYS A 314 12.67 -0.90 -13.93
C LYS A 314 12.74 -1.45 -15.35
N ASN A 315 13.63 -2.40 -15.62
CA ASN A 315 13.85 -2.87 -16.99
C ASN A 315 12.85 -3.95 -17.42
N ARG A 316 12.25 -4.68 -16.48
CA ARG A 316 11.33 -5.78 -16.78
C ARG A 316 9.84 -5.42 -16.67
N MET A 317 9.49 -4.35 -15.95
CA MET A 317 8.10 -3.90 -15.85
C MET A 317 7.94 -2.49 -16.41
N TRP A 318 8.63 -1.49 -15.84
CA TRP A 318 8.40 -0.09 -16.15
C TRP A 318 8.75 0.29 -17.60
N LYS A 319 9.98 0.00 -18.06
CA LYS A 319 10.40 0.30 -19.44
C LYS A 319 9.54 -0.43 -20.49
N PRO A 320 9.22 -1.73 -20.35
CA PRO A 320 8.29 -2.40 -21.26
C PRO A 320 6.89 -1.74 -21.29
N THR A 321 6.32 -1.35 -20.15
CA THR A 321 5.03 -0.66 -20.11
C THR A 321 5.09 0.71 -20.80
N ARG A 322 6.16 1.49 -20.59
CA ARG A 322 6.38 2.77 -21.30
C ARG A 322 6.53 2.55 -22.80
N ARG A 323 7.31 1.55 -23.23
CA ARG A 323 7.44 1.20 -24.66
C ARG A 323 6.11 0.82 -25.29
N PHE A 324 5.32 0.01 -24.59
CA PHE A 324 3.97 -0.35 -25.04
C PHE A 324 3.10 0.90 -25.19
N ALA A 325 3.07 1.78 -24.19
CA ALA A 325 2.30 3.03 -24.23
C ALA A 325 2.73 3.93 -25.40
N PHE A 326 4.03 4.12 -25.61
CA PHE A 326 4.57 4.88 -26.75
C PHE A 326 4.06 4.32 -28.09
N ASN A 327 4.17 3.01 -28.30
CA ASN A 327 3.73 2.38 -29.54
C ASN A 327 2.21 2.56 -29.77
N GLN A 328 1.40 2.45 -28.71
CA GLN A 328 -0.05 2.68 -28.83
C GLN A 328 -0.36 4.16 -29.13
N MET A 329 0.34 5.10 -28.48
CA MET A 329 0.15 6.53 -28.75
C MET A 329 0.52 6.90 -30.19
N GLN A 330 1.60 6.34 -30.75
CA GLN A 330 1.95 6.50 -32.17
C GLN A 330 0.85 5.95 -33.08
N ARG A 331 0.39 4.72 -32.81
CA ARG A 331 -0.69 4.07 -33.59
C ARG A 331 -1.98 4.90 -33.58
N LEU A 332 -2.29 5.53 -32.44
CA LEU A 332 -3.47 6.38 -32.25
C LEU A 332 -3.25 7.84 -32.67
N LYS A 333 -2.08 8.19 -33.22
CA LYS A 333 -1.72 9.57 -33.62
C LYS A 333 -1.85 10.60 -32.50
N MET A 334 -1.61 10.19 -31.25
CA MET A 334 -1.60 11.06 -30.08
C MET A 334 -0.25 11.77 -29.90
N ILE A 335 0.81 11.20 -30.48
CA ILE A 335 2.17 11.73 -30.47
C ILE A 335 2.78 11.66 -31.88
#